data_AF-A0A9C7SJ99-F1
#
_entry.id   AF-A0A9C7SJ99-F1
#
_cell.length_a   1.000
_cell.length_b   1.000
_cell.length_c   1.000
_cell.angle_alpha   90.00
_cell.angle_beta   90.00
_cell.angle_gamma   90.00
#
_symmetry.space_group_name_H-M   'P 1'
#
loop_
_entity.id
_entity.type
_entity.pdbx_description
1 polymer ?
#
loop_
_entity_poly.entity_id
_entity_poly.type
_entity_poly.pdbx_seq_one_letter_code
_entity_poly.pdbx_strand_id
1 'polypeptide(L)'
;DVEDPLQNRYTLEVSSPGLNRPLIKPEHFKQFTGELVKIRSTEAVLGRKNFKGVLESFDGKNLFVAVDNEEYKIPLDIVEKANLVPVLDS
;
A
#
# COMPACT_ATOMS: atom_id res chain seq x y z
N ASP A 1 4.64 -20.52 -22.93
CA ASP A 1 4.15 -20.48 -21.55
C ASP A 1 5.03 -19.53 -20.77
N VAL A 2 4.55 -18.30 -20.57
CA VAL A 2 5.08 -17.26 -19.67
C VAL A 2 4.14 -16.07 -19.84
N GLU A 3 2.97 -16.16 -19.23
CA GLU A 3 2.13 -14.99 -19.04
C GLU A 3 2.73 -14.17 -17.91
N ASP A 4 3.35 -13.04 -18.24
CA ASP A 4 3.38 -11.88 -17.35
C ASP A 4 3.42 -10.60 -18.20
N PRO A 5 2.26 -10.19 -18.77
CA PRO A 5 2.15 -8.93 -19.48
C PRO A 5 2.26 -7.74 -18.51
N LEU A 6 3.48 -7.23 -18.36
CA LEU A 6 3.86 -5.82 -18.34
C LEU A 6 2.74 -4.78 -18.01
N GLN A 7 2.30 -4.66 -16.75
CA GLN A 7 1.45 -3.55 -16.30
C GLN A 7 1.93 -2.92 -14.98
N ASN A 8 2.95 -2.08 -15.04
CA ASN A 8 2.78 -0.64 -14.77
C ASN A 8 4.10 0.12 -14.86
N ARG A 9 4.15 1.05 -15.81
CA ARG A 9 5.09 2.16 -15.87
C ARG A 9 5.00 3.04 -14.60
N TYR A 10 6.01 3.88 -14.42
CA TYR A 10 6.14 5.00 -13.44
C TYR A 10 6.65 4.58 -12.04
N THR A 11 7.71 5.13 -11.45
CA THR A 11 8.67 6.18 -11.84
C THR A 11 9.90 5.97 -10.96
N LEU A 12 11.08 6.06 -11.58
CA LEU A 12 12.34 6.26 -10.89
C LEU A 12 12.32 7.68 -10.32
N GLU A 13 12.01 7.85 -9.03
CA GLU A 13 12.23 9.11 -8.33
C GLU A 13 12.91 8.84 -6.99
N VAL A 14 14.20 9.10 -7.00
CA VAL A 14 15.00 9.41 -5.81
C VAL A 14 14.42 10.66 -5.15
N SER A 15 14.13 10.60 -3.85
CA SER A 15 13.96 11.76 -2.96
C SER A 15 14.08 11.24 -1.53
N SER A 16 15.24 11.38 -0.92
CA SER A 16 15.72 12.56 -0.18
C SER A 16 15.18 12.58 1.26
N PRO A 17 16.09 12.66 2.25
CA PRO A 17 15.80 12.44 3.66
C PRO A 17 15.06 13.66 4.22
N GLY A 18 13.89 13.44 4.81
CA GLY A 18 13.28 14.47 5.64
C GLY A 18 11.79 14.60 5.46
N LEU A 19 11.08 14.34 6.57
CA LEU A 19 9.79 14.94 6.87
C LEU A 19 8.69 14.73 5.83
N ASN A 20 8.06 13.55 5.86
CA ASN A 20 6.62 13.53 5.68
C ASN A 20 6.02 12.64 6.75
N ARG A 21 5.45 13.31 7.75
CA ARG A 21 4.83 12.78 8.96
C ARG A 21 3.95 11.57 8.58
N PRO A 22 4.42 10.33 8.78
CA PRO A 22 3.75 9.21 8.16
C PRO A 22 2.46 8.94 8.95
N LEU A 23 1.41 8.51 8.25
CA LEU A 23 0.24 7.87 8.85
C LEU A 23 0.67 6.48 9.34
N ILE A 24 1.59 6.44 10.30
CA ILE A 24 2.21 5.21 10.86
C ILE A 24 1.44 4.66 12.05
N LYS A 25 0.35 5.31 12.47
CA LYS A 25 -0.35 4.85 13.66
C LYS A 25 -1.11 3.57 13.34
N PRO A 26 -0.77 2.41 13.93
CA PRO A 26 -1.49 1.16 13.75
C PRO A 26 -2.99 1.31 14.04
N GLU A 27 -3.31 2.20 14.98
CA GLU A 27 -4.69 2.52 15.40
C GLU A 27 -5.54 3.09 14.25
N HIS A 28 -4.94 3.85 13.34
CA HIS A 28 -5.66 4.46 12.23
C HIS A 28 -6.05 3.41 11.18
N PHE A 29 -5.17 2.44 10.90
CA PHE A 29 -5.47 1.38 9.93
C PHE A 29 -6.69 0.55 10.30
N LYS A 30 -6.91 0.32 11.61
CA LYS A 30 -8.13 -0.36 12.08
C LYS A 30 -9.40 0.46 11.87
N GLN A 31 -9.31 1.79 11.80
CA GLN A 31 -10.46 2.65 11.54
C GLN A 31 -10.74 2.80 10.04
N PHE A 32 -9.73 2.61 9.20
CA PHE A 32 -9.81 2.74 7.74
C PHE A 32 -9.93 1.39 7.02
N THR A 33 -10.25 0.30 7.74
CA THR A 33 -10.64 -0.95 7.10
C THR A 33 -11.92 -0.77 6.28
N GLY A 34 -11.90 -1.26 5.05
CA GLY A 34 -12.93 -1.01 4.04
C GLY A 34 -12.68 0.21 3.15
N GLU A 35 -11.65 1.03 3.46
CA GLU A 35 -11.32 2.22 2.66
C GLU A 35 -10.16 1.96 1.69
N LEU A 36 -10.11 2.76 0.63
CA LEU A 36 -9.07 2.67 -0.39
C LEU A 36 -7.77 3.30 0.14
N VAL A 37 -6.70 2.52 0.20
CA VAL A 37 -5.39 2.92 0.69
C VAL A 37 -4.33 2.78 -0.39
N LYS A 38 -3.33 3.66 -0.33
CA LYS A 38 -2.11 3.59 -1.14
C LYS A 38 -0.91 3.36 -0.24
N ILE A 39 -0.32 2.18 -0.34
CA ILE A 39 0.85 1.75 0.43
C ILE A 39 2.07 1.68 -0.48
N ARG A 40 3.19 2.19 0.01
CA ARG A 40 4.51 2.07 -0.59
C ARG A 40 5.40 1.29 0.36
N SER A 41 6.01 0.24 -0.15
CA SER A 41 6.97 -0.59 0.57
C SER A 41 8.40 -0.26 0.14
N THR A 42 9.34 -0.35 1.07
CA THR A 42 10.78 -0.26 0.81
C THR A 42 11.24 -1.44 -0.05
N GLU A 43 10.74 -2.63 0.28
CA GLU A 43 10.99 -3.89 -0.40
C GLU A 43 9.88 -4.25 -1.39
N ALA A 44 10.23 -5.03 -2.42
CA ALA A 44 9.24 -5.53 -3.39
C ALA A 44 8.51 -6.73 -2.80
N VAL A 45 7.20 -6.60 -2.61
CA VAL A 45 6.32 -7.72 -2.27
C VAL A 45 5.70 -8.20 -3.57
N LEU A 46 5.93 -9.47 -3.93
CA LEU A 46 5.43 -10.05 -5.19
C LEU A 46 5.83 -9.22 -6.43
N GLY A 47 7.06 -8.69 -6.45
CA GLY A 47 7.56 -7.85 -7.55
C GLY A 47 7.04 -6.41 -7.57
N ARG A 48 6.16 -6.04 -6.63
CA ARG A 48 5.52 -4.72 -6.56
C ARG A 48 5.89 -3.98 -5.27
N LYS A 49 6.15 -2.67 -5.38
CA LYS A 49 6.45 -1.80 -4.22
C LYS A 49 5.33 -0.81 -3.89
N ASN A 50 4.34 -0.67 -4.77
CA ASN A 50 3.25 0.29 -4.62
C ASN A 50 1.91 -0.43 -4.73
N PHE A 51 1.17 -0.50 -3.64
CA PHE A 51 -0.13 -1.14 -3.55
C PHE A 51 -1.19 -0.05 -3.49
N LYS A 52 -2.21 -0.14 -4.33
CA LYS A 52 -3.37 0.75 -4.30
C LYS A 52 -4.61 -0.14 -4.31
N GLY A 53 -5.29 -0.22 -3.19
CA GLY A 53 -6.40 -1.15 -3.01
C GLY A 53 -7.17 -0.87 -1.75
N VAL A 54 -8.19 -1.67 -1.46
CA VAL A 54 -9.00 -1.53 -0.25
C VAL A 54 -8.28 -2.20 0.91
N LEU A 55 -8.15 -1.50 2.04
CA LEU A 55 -7.62 -2.10 3.26
C LEU A 55 -8.65 -3.06 3.84
N GLU A 56 -8.48 -4.37 3.64
CA GLU A 56 -9.39 -5.39 4.17
C GLU A 56 -9.26 -5.47 5.70
N SER A 57 -8.03 -5.59 6.19
CA SER A 57 -7.77 -5.77 7.60
C SER A 57 -6.34 -5.37 7.99
N PHE A 58 -6.14 -5.15 9.29
CA PHE A 58 -4.83 -4.83 9.86
C PHE A 58 -4.61 -5.52 11.20
N ASP A 59 -3.56 -6.33 11.27
CA ASP A 59 -3.22 -7.16 12.43
C ASP A 59 -2.31 -6.46 13.45
N GLY A 60 -1.92 -5.19 13.20
CA GLY A 60 -0.89 -4.51 14.00
C GLY A 60 0.51 -4.65 13.39
N LYS A 61 0.77 -5.77 12.71
CA LYS A 61 2.06 -6.07 12.08
C LYS A 61 1.97 -6.21 10.55
N ASN A 62 0.82 -6.60 10.03
CA ASN A 62 0.60 -6.83 8.60
C ASN A 62 -0.67 -6.12 8.15
N LEU A 63 -0.62 -5.47 6.99
CA LEU A 63 -1.76 -4.90 6.29
C LEU A 63 -2.21 -5.90 5.22
N PHE A 64 -3.52 -6.16 5.16
CA PHE A 64 -4.14 -6.94 4.11
C PHE A 64 -4.89 -5.98 3.20
N VAL A 65 -4.45 -5.89 1.95
CA VAL A 65 -5.01 -4.93 0.98
C VAL A 65 -5.49 -5.66 -0.25
N ALA A 66 -6.78 -5.52 -0.56
CA ALA A 66 -7.39 -6.03 -1.77
C ALA A 66 -7.09 -5.08 -2.95
N VAL A 67 -6.25 -5.51 -3.88
CA VAL A 67 -5.91 -4.79 -5.12
C VAL A 67 -6.47 -5.60 -6.28
N ASP A 68 -7.35 -5.01 -7.10
CA ASP A 68 -7.94 -5.69 -8.27
C ASP A 68 -8.62 -7.05 -7.95
N ASN A 69 -9.22 -7.20 -6.76
CA ASN A 69 -9.81 -8.44 -6.19
C ASN A 69 -8.79 -9.50 -5.74
N GLU A 70 -7.51 -9.18 -5.70
CA GLU A 70 -6.48 -10.02 -5.09
C GLU A 70 -6.05 -9.48 -3.73
N GLU A 71 -5.91 -10.35 -2.75
CA GLU A 71 -5.43 -9.96 -1.41
C GLU A 71 -3.90 -9.91 -1.37
N TYR A 72 -3.36 -8.76 -1.00
CA TYR A 72 -1.93 -8.55 -0.80
C TYR A 72 -1.62 -8.37 0.68
N LYS A 73 -0.76 -9.24 1.20
CA LYS A 73 -0.21 -9.13 2.56
C LYS A 73 1.07 -8.30 2.55
N ILE A 74 1.04 -7.16 3.21
CA ILE A 74 2.15 -6.22 3.27
C ILE A 74 2.59 -6.06 4.74
N PRO A 75 3.80 -6.51 5.11
CA PRO A 75 4.32 -6.29 6.47
C PRO A 75 4.52 -4.81 6.75
N LEU A 76 4.04 -4.32 7.90
CA LEU A 76 4.24 -2.94 8.33
C LEU A 76 5.73 -2.57 8.43
N ASP A 77 6.58 -3.54 8.74
CA ASP A 77 8.04 -3.38 8.87
C ASP A 77 8.69 -2.83 7.59
N ILE A 78 8.16 -3.22 6.43
CA ILE A 78 8.64 -2.77 5.12
C ILE A 78 7.81 -1.63 4.55
N VAL A 79 6.74 -1.21 5.21
CA VAL A 79 5.92 -0.09 4.73
C VAL A 79 6.69 1.20 4.94
N GLU A 80 7.12 1.79 3.83
CA GLU A 80 7.76 3.10 3.81
C GLU A 80 6.73 4.22 4.01
N LYS A 81 5.58 4.09 3.34
CA LYS A 81 4.55 5.14 3.34
C LYS A 81 3.17 4.56 3.11
N ALA A 82 2.18 4.99 3.88
CA ALA A 82 0.79 4.67 3.64
C ALA A 82 -0.04 5.96 3.62
N ASN A 83 -0.95 6.07 2.66
CA ASN A 83 -1.87 7.21 2.54
C ASN A 83 -3.28 6.67 2.28
N LEU A 84 -4.27 7.22 2.97
CA LEU A 84 -5.68 7.00 2.65
C LEU A 84 -6.00 7.73 1.34
N VAL A 85 -6.71 7.07 0.44
CA VAL A 85 -7.24 7.67 -0.78
C VAL A 85 -8.72 7.95 -0.50
N PRO A 86 -9.09 9.21 -0.22
CA PRO A 86 -10.50 9.54 -0.08
C PRO A 86 -11.20 9.26 -1.41
N VAL A 87 -12.20 8.39 -1.39
CA VAL A 87 -13.15 8.26 -2.49
C VAL A 87 -13.99 9.54 -2.48
N LEU A 88 -13.76 10.43 -3.45
CA LEU A 88 -14.74 11.49 -3.72
C LEU A 88 -15.92 10.82 -4.43
N ASP A 89 -16.95 10.48 -3.66
CA ASP A 89 -18.30 10.30 -4.21
C ASP A 89 -18.74 11.64 -4.86
N SER A 90 -19.23 11.56 -6.10
CA SER A 90 -20.01 12.59 -6.79
C SER A 90 -21.42 12.07 -7.02
#